data_AF-A0A9D9H1A3-F1
#
_entry.id   AF-A0A9D9H1A3-F1
#
_cell.length_a   1.000
_cell.length_b   1.000
_cell.length_c   1.000
_cell.angle_alpha   90.00
_cell.angle_beta   90.00
_cell.angle_gamma   90.00
#
_symmetry.space_group_name_H-M   'P 1'
#
loop_
_entity.id
_entity.type
_entity.pdbx_description
1 polymer ?
#
loop_
_entity_poly.entity_id
_entity_poly.type
_entity_poly.pdbx_seq_one_letter_code
_entity_poly.pdbx_strand_id
1 'polypeptide(L)' 'MLYPIGIQNFESLRKGGFTYVDKTELIYQLAATGRYYFLGRP' A
#
# COMPACT_ATOMS: atom_id res chain seq x y z
N MET A 1 15.61 2.14 -6.13
CA MET A 1 14.46 1.26 -5.87
C MET A 1 13.28 1.75 -6.68
N LEU A 2 12.58 0.84 -7.38
CA LEU A 2 11.35 1.17 -8.11
C LEU A 2 10.16 0.94 -7.16
N TYR A 3 9.36 1.98 -6.94
CA TYR A 3 8.13 1.91 -6.15
C TYR A 3 6.92 2.06 -7.08
N PRO A 4 5.82 1.30 -6.87
CA PRO A 4 4.67 1.31 -7.77
C PRO A 4 3.72 2.50 -7.48
N ILE A 5 4.26 3.70 -7.27
CA ILE A 5 3.46 4.89 -6.95
C ILE A 5 2.80 5.40 -8.22
N GLY A 6 1.48 5.61 -8.19
CA GLY A 6 0.69 6.10 -9.32
C GLY A 6 0.29 5.03 -10.35
N ILE A 7 0.64 3.77 -10.13
CA ILE A 7 0.23 2.66 -11.01
C ILE A 7 -1.14 2.16 -10.59
N GLN A 8 -2.11 2.34 -11.48
CA GLN A 8 -3.52 2.03 -11.21
C GLN A 8 -3.99 0.71 -11.83
N ASN A 9 -3.12 -0.01 -12.56
CA ASN A 9 -3.47 -1.28 -13.18
C ASN A 9 -2.65 -2.44 -12.57
N PHE A 10 -3.29 -3.59 -12.42
CA PHE A 10 -2.72 -4.75 -11.73
C PHE A 10 -1.60 -5.44 -12.53
N GLU A 11 -1.69 -5.43 -13.86
CA GLU A 11 -0.70 -6.08 -14.72
C GLU A 11 0.68 -5.42 -14.58
N SER A 12 0.74 -4.08 -14.71
CA SER A 12 1.97 -3.32 -14.52
C SER A 12 2.53 -3.54 -13.13
N LEU A 13 1.70 -3.51 -12.08
CA LEU A 13 2.12 -3.73 -10.70
C LEU A 13 2.78 -5.10 -10.49
N ARG A 14 2.27 -6.14 -11.15
CA ARG A 14 2.79 -7.52 -11.04
C ARG A 14 4.03 -7.77 -11.88
N LYS A 15 4.13 -7.17 -13.07
CA LYS A 15 5.20 -7.45 -14.04
C LYS A 15 6.35 -6.43 -14.01
N GLY A 16 6.17 -5.26 -13.39
CA GLY A 16 7.12 -4.16 -13.43
C GLY A 16 8.34 -4.28 -12.51
N GLY A 17 8.53 -5.40 -11.81
CA GLY A 17 9.71 -5.61 -10.95
C GLY A 17 9.80 -4.62 -9.77
N PHE A 18 8.66 -4.16 -9.26
CA PHE A 18 8.63 -3.21 -8.15
C PHE A 18 9.07 -3.82 -6.83
N THR A 19 9.57 -2.94 -5.97
CA THR A 19 10.00 -3.30 -4.62
C THR A 19 8.80 -3.73 -3.78
N TYR A 20 8.90 -4.90 -3.15
CA TYR A 20 7.95 -5.30 -2.12
C TYR A 20 8.26 -4.54 -0.82
N VAL A 21 7.26 -3.84 -0.28
CA VAL A 21 7.36 -3.15 1.00
C VAL A 21 6.46 -3.87 1.98
N ASP A 22 7.05 -4.44 3.03
CA ASP A 22 6.29 -5.01 4.13
C ASP A 22 5.60 -3.88 4.92
N LYS A 23 4.27 -3.95 4.99
CA LYS A 23 3.43 -2.96 5.69
C LYS A 23 2.74 -3.56 6.91
N THR A 24 3.12 -4.78 7.32
CA THR A 24 2.44 -5.54 8.37
C THR A 24 2.34 -4.75 9.67
N GLU A 25 3.44 -4.14 10.12
CA GLU A 25 3.46 -3.33 11.33
C GLU A 25 2.52 -2.11 11.24
N LEU A 26 2.57 -1.38 10.12
CA LEU A 26 1.73 -0.20 9.90
C LEU A 26 0.24 -0.57 9.87
N ILE A 27 -0.11 -1.68 9.22
CA ILE A 27 -1.49 -2.19 9.19
C ILE A 27 -1.92 -2.63 10.60
N TYR A 28 -1.05 -3.32 11.33
CA TYR A 28 -1.33 -3.73 12.71
C TYR A 28 -1.58 -2.52 13.61
N GLN A 29 -0.75 -1.48 13.53
CA GLN A 29 -0.95 -0.24 14.27
C GLN A 29 -2.28 0.42 13.92
N LEU A 30 -2.63 0.51 12.63
CA LEU A 30 -3.94 1.02 12.21
C LEU A 30 -5.08 0.20 12.82
N ALA A 31 -5.06 -1.12 12.67
CA ALA A 31 -6.13 -2.00 13.14
C ALA A 31 -6.24 -2.02 14.68
N ALA A 32 -5.13 -1.92 15.41
CA ALA A 32 -5.10 -2.08 16.86
C ALA A 32 -5.34 -0.77 17.62
N THR A 33 -5.05 0.40 17.04
CA THR A 33 -5.04 1.67 17.77
C THR A 33 -6.12 2.67 17.36
N GLY A 34 -6.58 2.64 16.10
CA GLY A 34 -7.57 3.62 15.65
C GLY A 34 -9.01 3.16 15.83
N ARG A 35 -9.86 4.12 16.21
CA ARG A 35 -11.32 3.90 16.31
C ARG A 35 -12.03 4.16 14.98
N TYR A 36 -11.57 5.15 14.22
CA TYR A 36 -12.14 5.52 12.91
C TYR A 36 -11.04 6.03 11.98
N TYR A 37 -10.98 5.48 10.76
CA TYR A 37 -10.12 5.96 9.68
C TYR A 37 -10.97 6.29 8.45
N PHE A 38 -10.78 7.49 7.90
CA PHE A 38 -11.36 7.87 6.62
C PHE A 38 -10.29 7.70 5.55
N LEU A 39 -10.45 6.68 4.71
CA LEU A 39 -9.62 6.47 3.53
C LEU A 39 -10.24 7.23 2.37
N GLY A 40 -9.82 8.49 2.19
CA GLY A 40 -10.16 9.26 1.01
C GLY A 40 -9.50 8.68 -0.24
N ARG A 41 -10.21 8.66 -1.37
CA ARG A 41 -9.55 8.50 -2.66
C ARG A 41 -8.87 9.83 -3.02
N PRO A 42 -7.58 9.83 -3.39
CA PRO A 42 -6.98 10.97 -4.06
C PRO A 42 -7.57 11.19 -5.45
#